data_AF-A0A396PA97-F1
#
_entry.id   AF-A0A396PA97-F1
#
_cell.length_a   1.000
_cell.length_b   1.000
_cell.length_c   1.000
_cell.angle_alpha   90.00
_cell.angle_beta   90.00
_cell.angle_gamma   90.00
#
_symmetry.space_group_name_H-M   'P 1'
#
loop_
_entity.id
_entity.type
_entity.pdbx_description
1 polymer ?
#
loop_
_entity_poly.entity_id
_entity_poly.type
_entity_poly.pdbx_seq_one_letter_code
_entity_poly.pdbx_strand_id
1 'polypeptide(L)' 'MDEMKIKLSTKMMRSILGRIISKAIYKNMGIKPDINIKEIELEMKNGKIYFHINVDGNIDDSAILKVTKLIDSEN' A
#
# COMPACT_ATOMS: atom_id res chain seq x y z
N MET A 1 -27.40 10.91 -7.93
CA MET A 1 -26.30 9.94 -8.07
C MET A 1 -25.73 9.77 -6.69
N ASP A 2 -25.85 8.56 -6.12
CA ASP A 2 -25.43 8.32 -4.74
C ASP A 2 -23.91 8.40 -4.64
N GLU A 3 -23.42 9.46 -4.00
CA GLU A 3 -22.03 9.56 -3.59
C GLU A 3 -21.81 8.58 -2.44
N MET A 4 -21.09 7.49 -2.72
CA MET A 4 -20.76 6.51 -1.71
C MET A 4 -19.36 6.78 -1.17
N LYS A 5 -19.29 7.17 0.11
CA LYS A 5 -18.02 7.32 0.84
C LYS A 5 -17.83 6.17 1.82
N ILE A 6 -16.87 5.29 1.55
CA ILE A 6 -16.48 4.21 2.45
C ILE A 6 -15.14 4.58 3.09
N LYS A 7 -15.13 4.78 4.41
CA LYS A 7 -13.89 4.76 5.19
C LYS A 7 -13.64 3.35 5.69
N LEU A 8 -12.50 2.76 5.31
CA LEU A 8 -12.03 1.53 5.94
C LEU A 8 -11.45 1.89 7.31
N SER A 9 -12.35 2.02 8.29
CA SER A 9 -12.07 2.55 9.62
C SER A 9 -11.65 1.49 10.63
N THR A 10 -11.84 0.20 10.34
CA THR A 10 -11.52 -0.86 11.29
C THR A 10 -10.05 -1.27 11.21
N LYS A 11 -9.42 -1.44 12.38
CA LYS A 11 -8.04 -1.91 12.50
C LYS A 11 -7.82 -3.25 11.79
N MET A 12 -8.84 -4.12 11.76
CA MET A 12 -8.81 -5.42 11.09
C MET A 12 -8.67 -5.28 9.57
N MET A 13 -9.49 -4.45 8.90
CA MET A 13 -9.38 -4.22 7.45
C MET A 13 -8.03 -3.61 7.08
N ARG A 14 -7.56 -2.62 7.85
CA ARG A 14 -6.23 -2.02 7.64
C ARG A 14 -5.10 -3.04 7.80
N SER A 15 -5.20 -3.95 8.77
CA SER A 15 -4.22 -5.02 8.95
C SER A 15 -4.22 -6.03 7.80
N ILE A 16 -5.39 -6.40 7.29
CA ILE A 16 -5.52 -7.29 6.12
C ILE A 16 -4.87 -6.65 4.89
N LEU A 17 -5.20 -5.38 4.60
CA LEU A 17 -4.60 -4.64 3.49
C LEU A 17 -3.09 -4.46 3.66
N GLY A 18 -2.61 -4.14 4.86
CA GLY A 18 -1.17 -4.02 5.13
C GLY A 18 -0.42 -5.32 4.82
N ARG A 19 -1.00 -6.48 5.16
CA ARG A 19 -0.45 -7.80 4.81
C ARG A 19 -0.43 -8.06 3.31
N ILE A 20 -1.46 -7.66 2.58
CA ILE A 20 -1.53 -7.82 1.12
C ILE A 20 -0.43 -7.00 0.46
N ILE A 21 -0.29 -5.72 0.83
CA ILE A 21 0.75 -4.84 0.28
C ILE A 21 2.15 -5.35 0.65
N SER A 22 2.39 -5.72 1.91
CA SER A 22 3.68 -6.24 2.36
C SER A 22 4.07 -7.52 1.61
N LYS A 23 3.13 -8.41 1.34
CA LYS A 23 3.35 -9.61 0.51
C LYS A 23 3.67 -9.26 -0.95
N ALA A 24 2.98 -8.28 -1.54
CA ALA A 24 3.24 -7.86 -2.91
C ALA A 24 4.65 -7.29 -3.06
N ILE A 25 5.06 -6.42 -2.15
CA ILE A 25 6.41 -5.85 -2.11
C ILE A 25 7.45 -6.96 -1.88
N TYR A 26 7.20 -7.88 -0.96
CA TYR A 26 8.09 -9.02 -0.72
C TYR A 26 8.26 -9.90 -1.96
N LYS A 27 7.17 -10.17 -2.69
CA LYS A 27 7.23 -10.98 -3.92
C LYS A 27 8.06 -10.32 -5.02
N ASN A 28 7.94 -9.00 -5.17
CA ASN A 28 8.61 -8.27 -6.26
C ASN A 28 10.05 -7.90 -5.92
N MET A 29 10.33 -7.58 -4.66
CA MET A 29 11.61 -6.99 -4.26
C MET A 29 12.41 -7.88 -3.29
N GLY A 30 11.84 -9.01 -2.82
CA GLY A 30 12.47 -9.88 -1.84
C GLY A 30 12.62 -9.24 -0.45
N ILE A 31 11.91 -8.14 -0.21
CA ILE A 31 12.02 -7.27 0.95
C ILE A 31 10.69 -7.24 1.66
N LYS A 32 10.69 -7.45 2.98
CA LYS A 32 9.46 -7.41 3.78
C LYS A 32 9.35 -6.06 4.47
N PRO A 33 8.61 -5.09 3.90
CA PRO A 33 8.38 -3.81 4.56
C PRO A 33 7.45 -4.01 5.75
N ASP A 34 7.68 -3.24 6.81
CA ASP A 34 6.67 -3.00 7.82
C ASP A 34 5.75 -1.89 7.32
N ILE A 35 4.45 -2.19 7.23
CA ILE A 35 3.46 -1.29 6.62
C ILE A 35 2.37 -1.03 7.64
N ASN A 36 2.20 0.24 8.00
CA ASN A 36 1.12 0.70 8.84
C ASN A 36 0.17 1.56 8.02
N ILE A 37 -1.01 1.01 7.71
CA ILE A 37 -2.08 1.76 7.05
C ILE A 37 -2.81 2.55 8.13
N LYS A 38 -2.75 3.87 8.05
CA LYS A 38 -3.45 4.79 8.95
C LYS A 38 -4.91 4.93 8.54
N GLU A 39 -5.15 5.14 7.25
CA GLU A 39 -6.48 5.43 6.72
C GLU A 39 -6.61 5.00 5.26
N ILE A 40 -7.80 4.54 4.89
CA ILE A 40 -8.19 4.36 3.50
C ILE A 40 -9.60 4.93 3.34
N GLU A 41 -9.74 5.88 2.41
CA GLU A 41 -11.01 6.42 1.98
C GLU A 41 -11.29 5.99 0.54
N LEU A 42 -12.51 5.56 0.28
CA LEU A 42 -13.05 5.28 -1.05
C LEU A 42 -14.24 6.19 -1.27
N GLU A 43 -14.27 6.88 -2.41
CA GLU A 43 -15.35 7.78 -2.79
C GLU A 43 -15.77 7.48 -4.22
N MET A 44 -17.06 7.23 -4.45
CA MET A 44 -17.60 7.05 -5.80
C MET A 44 -18.26 8.34 -6.27
N LYS A 45 -17.73 8.94 -7.34
CA LYS A 45 -18.23 10.17 -7.96
C LYS A 45 -18.28 9.99 -9.47
N ASN A 46 -19.41 10.33 -10.08
CA ASN A 46 -19.59 10.27 -11.54
C ASN A 46 -19.23 8.92 -12.16
N GLY A 47 -19.57 7.81 -11.49
CA GLY A 47 -19.26 6.45 -11.92
C GLY A 47 -17.78 6.05 -11.80
N LYS A 48 -16.94 6.93 -11.23
CA LYS A 48 -15.53 6.69 -10.98
C LYS A 48 -15.29 6.46 -9.50
N ILE A 49 -14.40 5.53 -9.20
CA ILE A 49 -13.93 5.24 -7.84
C ILE A 49 -12.65 6.04 -7.60
N TYR A 50 -12.69 6.93 -6.62
CA TYR A 50 -11.55 7.64 -6.07
C TYR A 50 -11.13 6.94 -4.79
N PHE A 51 -9.84 6.69 -4.62
CA PHE A 51 -9.32 6.11 -3.40
C PHE A 51 -8.18 6.98 -2.87
N HIS A 52 -8.15 7.17 -1.56
CA HIS A 52 -7.07 7.81 -0.84
C HIS A 52 -6.53 6.83 0.20
N ILE A 53 -5.23 6.59 0.20
CA ILE A 53 -4.57 5.68 1.13
C ILE A 53 -3.48 6.47 1.85
N ASN A 54 -3.58 6.54 3.18
CA ASN A 54 -2.55 7.08 4.05
C ASN A 54 -1.79 5.90 4.68
N VAL A 55 -0.54 5.75 4.28
CA VAL A 55 0.30 4.61 4.66
C VAL A 55 1.70 5.08 5.05
N ASP A 56 2.20 4.56 6.17
CA ASP A 56 3.62 4.64 6.50
C ASP A 56 4.26 3.28 6.21
N GLY A 57 5.45 3.31 5.59
CA GLY A 57 6.26 2.13 5.36
C GLY A 57 7.64 2.33 5.95
N ASN A 58 8.17 1.32 6.63
CA ASN A 58 9.57 1.27 7.02
C ASN A 58 10.23 0.03 6.40
N ILE A 59 11.43 0.22 5.88
CA ILE A 59 12.21 -0.78 5.19
C ILE A 59 13.64 -0.68 5.70
N ASP A 60 14.23 -1.82 6.03
CA ASP A 60 15.61 -1.91 6.53
C ASP A 60 16.62 -1.47 5.44
N ASP A 61 17.72 -0.80 5.81
CA ASP A 61 18.71 -0.27 4.85
C ASP A 61 19.31 -1.35 3.94
N SER A 62 19.43 -2.59 4.44
CA SER A 62 19.86 -3.75 3.66
C SER A 62 18.96 -4.06 2.44
N ALA A 63 17.73 -3.55 2.47
CA ALA A 63 16.74 -3.66 1.41
C ALA A 63 16.95 -2.63 0.29
N ILE A 64 17.42 -1.42 0.63
CA ILE A 64 17.61 -0.32 -0.32
C ILE A 64 18.61 -0.72 -1.42
N LEU A 65 19.70 -1.41 -1.04
CA LEU A 65 20.73 -1.92 -1.95
C LEU A 65 20.20 -2.92 -2.99
N LYS A 66 19.12 -3.64 -2.70
CA LYS A 66 18.49 -4.56 -3.67
C LYS A 66 17.57 -3.82 -4.64
N VAL A 67 16.89 -2.79 -4.14
CA VAL A 67 16.01 -1.93 -4.96
C VAL A 67 16.81 -1.14 -5.98
N THR A 68 17.95 -0.53 -5.58
CA THR A 68 18.82 0.19 -6.53
C THR A 68 19.35 -0.73 -7.63
N LYS A 69 19.75 -1.96 -7.30
CA LYS A 69 20.18 -2.95 -8.31
C LYS A 69 19.08 -3.34 -9.30
N LEU A 70 17.82 -3.36 -8.90
CA LEU A 70 16.68 -3.66 -9.78
C LEU A 70 16.42 -2.49 -10.75
N ILE A 71 16.48 -1.24 -10.25
CA ILE A 71 16.29 -0.05 -11.08
C ILE A 71 17.43 0.11 -12.09
N ASP A 72 18.66 -0.22 -11.70
CA ASP A 72 19.84 -0.15 -12.57
C ASP A 72 19.89 -1.28 -13.61
N SER A 73 19.13 -2.36 -13.43
CA SER A 73 19.08 -3.49 -14.39
C SER A 73 17.91 -3.41 -15.39
N GLU A 74 17.00 -2.45 -15.22
CA GLU A 74 15.95 -2.11 -16.19
C GLU A 74 16.34 -0.94 -17.12
N ASN A 75 17.54 -0.36 -16.96
CA ASN A 75 18.16 0.62 -17.87
C ASN A 75 19.30 0.00 -18.68
#